data_AF-A0AAN4NSX1-F1
#
_entry.id   AF-A0AAN4NSX1-F1
#
_cell.length_a   1.000
_cell.length_b   1.000
_cell.length_c   1.000
_cell.angle_alpha   90.00
_cell.angle_beta   90.00
_cell.angle_gamma   90.00
#
_symmetry.space_group_name_H-M   'P 1'
#
loop_
_entity.id
_entity.type
_entity.pdbx_description
1 polymer ?
#
loop_
_entity_poly.entity_id
_entity_poly.type
_entity_poly.pdbx_seq_one_letter_code
_entity_poly.pdbx_strand_id
1 'polypeptide(L)' 'MILQKYHLSIHEVAQSCGFPDSDYFCRVFRRQFGLTPGEYSARFQG' A
#
# COMPACT_ATOMS: atom_id res chain seq x y z
N MET A 1 18.46 5.93 16.97
CA MET A 1 17.48 6.59 16.08
C MET A 1 17.19 5.66 14.91
N ILE A 2 16.05 4.95 14.94
CA ILE A 2 15.65 4.01 13.89
C ILE A 2 14.30 4.44 13.31
N LEU A 3 14.32 5.43 12.42
CA LEU A 3 13.16 5.89 11.64
C LEU A 3 13.49 5.75 10.15
N GLN A 4 13.83 4.55 9.71
CA GLN A 4 14.32 4.33 8.34
C GLN A 4 13.68 3.15 7.60
N LYS A 5 12.59 2.55 8.08
CA LYS A 5 11.96 1.42 7.38
C LYS A 5 10.44 1.35 7.56
N TYR A 6 9.73 2.32 6.98
CA TYR A 6 8.35 2.08 6.56
C TYR A 6 8.26 2.20 5.03
N HIS A 7 9.17 1.52 4.32
CA HIS A 7 8.92 1.09 2.95
C HIS A 7 8.03 -0.16 3.03
N LEU A 8 6.81 -0.01 3.56
CA LEU A 8 5.82 -1.07 3.47
C LEU A 8 5.58 -1.31 1.99
N SER A 9 6.05 -2.45 1.50
CA SER A 9 5.77 -2.83 0.13
C SER A 9 4.27 -3.03 -0.01
N ILE A 10 3.71 -2.75 -1.20
CA ILE A 10 2.27 -2.96 -1.48
C ILE A 10 1.83 -4.38 -1.06
N HIS A 11 2.75 -5.34 -1.14
CA HIS A 11 2.55 -6.71 -0.69
C HIS A 11 2.34 -6.84 0.81
N GLU A 12 3.10 -6.13 1.64
CA GLU A 12 2.94 -6.15 3.09
C GLU A 12 1.65 -5.44 3.51
N VAL A 13 1.30 -4.34 2.84
CA VAL A 13 0.02 -3.65 3.07
C VAL A 13 -1.15 -4.56 2.71
N ALA A 14 -1.09 -5.22 1.55
CA ALA A 14 -2.09 -6.18 1.12
C ALA A 14 -2.26 -7.31 2.15
N GLN A 15 -1.15 -7.96 2.56
CA GLN A 15 -1.15 -9.02 3.57
C GLN A 15 -1.68 -8.54 4.92
N SER A 16 -1.29 -7.34 5.38
CA SER A 16 -1.76 -6.76 6.64
C SER A 16 -3.24 -6.42 6.62
N CYS A 17 -3.80 -6.10 5.45
CA CYS A 17 -5.22 -5.88 5.27
C CYS A 17 -6.01 -7.18 5.01
N GLY A 18 -5.35 -8.34 5.03
CA GLY A 18 -5.97 -9.65 4.80
C GLY A 18 -6.23 -9.95 3.32
N PHE A 19 -5.58 -9.23 2.41
CA PHE A 19 -5.63 -9.54 0.98
C PHE A 19 -4.55 -10.56 0.61
N PRO A 20 -4.93 -11.65 -0.08
CA PRO A 20 -3.99 -12.69 -0.48
C PRO A 20 -3.02 -12.20 -1.57
N ASP A 21 -3.47 -11.31 -2.45
CA ASP A 21 -2.69 -10.86 -3.62
C ASP A 21 -2.63 -9.34 -3.71
N SER A 22 -1.42 -8.83 -3.98
CA SER A 22 -1.15 -7.41 -4.24
C SER A 22 -1.95 -6.89 -5.44
N ASP A 23 -2.17 -7.70 -6.47
CA ASP A 23 -2.96 -7.35 -7.65
C ASP A 23 -4.45 -7.15 -7.33
N TYR A 24 -5.01 -8.02 -6.49
CA TYR A 24 -6.39 -7.89 -6.04
C TYR A 24 -6.53 -6.67 -5.13
N PHE A 25 -5.59 -6.48 -4.21
CA PHE A 25 -5.51 -5.29 -3.37
C PHE A 25 -5.42 -4.01 -4.21
N CYS A 26 -4.52 -3.92 -5.20
CA CYS A 26 -4.40 -2.77 -6.09
C CYS A 26 -5.72 -2.45 -6.82
N ARG A 27 -6.43 -3.47 -7.32
CA ARG A 27 -7.72 -3.29 -8.00
C ARG A 27 -8.79 -2.74 -7.05
N VAL A 28 -8.90 -3.29 -5.84
CA VAL A 28 -9.87 -2.85 -4.83
C VAL A 28 -9.50 -1.47 -4.29
N PHE A 29 -8.23 -1.26 -3.96
CA PHE A 29 -7.69 0.00 -3.45
C PHE A 29 -7.89 1.14 -4.46
N ARG A 30 -7.60 0.91 -5.74
CA ARG A 30 -7.86 1.89 -6.80
C ARG A 30 -9.35 2.17 -6.99
N ARG A 31 -10.24 1.19 -6.79
CA ARG A 31 -11.70 1.41 -6.83
C ARG A 31 -12.20 2.21 -5.62
N GLN A 32 -11.64 1.99 -4.44
CA GLN A 32 -12.06 2.67 -3.21
C GLN A 32 -11.45 4.07 -3.05
N PHE A 33 -10.15 4.21 -3.30
CA PHE A 33 -9.40 5.44 -3.08
C PHE A 33 -9.13 6.22 -4.37
N GLY A 34 -9.35 5.63 -5.55
CA GLY A 34 -9.04 6.27 -6.83
C GLY A 34 -7.55 6.35 -7.17
N LEU A 35 -6.68 5.89 -6.27
CA LEU A 35 -5.22 6.02 -6.32
C LEU A 35 -4.58 4.64 -6.27
N THR A 36 -3.36 4.50 -6.77
CA THR A 36 -2.57 3.28 -6.49
C THR A 36 -1.95 3.35 -5.09
N PRO A 37 -1.72 2.21 -4.41
CA PRO A 37 -1.07 2.21 -3.10
C PRO A 37 0.36 2.78 -3.15
N GLY A 38 1.04 2.68 -4.30
CA GLY A 38 2.33 3.34 -4.54
C GLY A 38 2.22 4.87 -4.56
N GLU A 39 1.21 5.42 -5.24
CA GLU A 39 0.92 6.87 -5.22
C GLU A 39 0.46 7.32 -3.83
N TYR A 40 -0.33 6.51 -3.13
CA TYR A 40 -0.74 6.78 -1.76
C TYR A 40 0.48 6.83 -0.83
N SER A 41 1.37 5.84 -0.88
CA SER A 41 2.61 5.85 -0.09
C SER A 41 3.47 7.07 -0.40
N ALA A 42 3.66 7.40 -1.68
CA ALA A 42 4.43 8.58 -2.08
C ALA A 42 3.80 9.89 -1.58
N ARG A 43 2.46 9.93 -1.44
CA ARG A 43 1.71 11.12 -1.03
C ARG A 43 1.58 11.27 0.49
N PHE A 44 1.69 10.18 1.25
CA PHE A 44 1.64 10.16 2.71
C PHE A 44 3.02 9.99 3.39
N GLN A 45 4.09 9.67 2.63
CA GLN A 45 5.48 9.81 3.08
C GLN A 45 6.05 11.23 2.89
N GLY A 46 5.20 12.22 2.59
CA GLY A 46 5.55 13.64 2.56
C GLY A 46 5.34 14.32 3.90
#